data_AF-A0AAV9JNJ0-F1
#
_entry.id   AF-A0AAV9JNJ0-F1
#
_cell.length_a   1.000
_cell.length_b   1.000
_cell.length_c   1.000
_cell.angle_alpha   90.00
_cell.angle_beta   90.00
_cell.angle_gamma   90.00
#
_symmetry.space_group_name_H-M   'P 1'
#
loop_
_entity.id
_entity.type
_entity.pdbx_description
1 polymer ?
#
loop_
_entity_poly.entity_id
_entity_poly.type
_entity_poly.pdbx_seq_one_letter_code
_entity_poly.pdbx_strand_id
1 'polypeptide(L)'
;MADTQTETNGSHTTPPHGNSSQWGQSRPVTIDATGTLSTPDGDVKPNVGASITDIEAIGADSEPLAAWQERNNIDTSQQVRLVKLAHMRYQHPDLPTMTKFLKDFGMHIVKHDNKDSSAGEDGVERIWFRGYGPDQYVYYAQSGAEKKFLGGTYEVESMAELEKASKIEGASPVQELSDAPGGGHMVTLRDPEGFVINVMYGQEPAPLGDLPQKVILNDETDKPRVRKFNRFTPGPAAVHKLGHYGLCVLDFDKQVEWYTRHFNFAPTDFLYVPLPNADGKGTDGKQKKDVAVFAHIDRGDDPVDHHTFFMSTNPTAHVHHCSFEVHDYDTQQLGHQWLGKQGYTSVWGIGRHILGSQIFDYWWDTTGNMIEHYADGDLVNKDTPVGYGMAGDESLAVWGPEVPTWFLQ
;
A
#
# COMPACT_ATOMS: atom_id res chain seq x y z
N MET A 1 34.80 33.31 -3.46
CA MET A 1 34.18 34.05 -4.57
C MET A 1 32.83 33.43 -4.80
N ALA A 2 31.80 34.23 -4.64
CA ALA A 2 30.42 33.84 -4.87
C ALA A 2 30.19 33.57 -6.35
N ASP A 3 29.30 32.63 -6.67
CA ASP A 3 28.45 32.75 -7.84
C ASP A 3 27.04 32.29 -7.47
N THR A 4 26.16 33.28 -7.46
CA THR A 4 24.71 33.20 -7.43
C THR A 4 24.20 32.75 -8.79
N GLN A 5 23.37 31.71 -8.83
CA GLN A 5 22.35 31.59 -9.87
C GLN A 5 20.96 31.55 -9.21
N THR A 6 20.24 32.61 -9.54
CA THR A 6 18.81 32.81 -9.35
C THR A 6 18.04 31.80 -10.19
N GLU A 7 17.21 30.98 -9.58
CA GLU A 7 16.10 30.30 -10.27
C GLU A 7 14.77 30.78 -9.70
N THR A 8 13.93 31.19 -10.63
CA THR A 8 12.60 31.76 -10.46
C THR A 8 11.53 30.67 -10.31
N ASN A 9 10.55 30.94 -9.44
CA ASN A 9 9.26 30.28 -9.25
C ASN A 9 8.71 29.43 -10.41
N GLY A 10 8.29 28.21 -10.06
CA GLY A 10 7.28 27.42 -10.78
C GLY A 10 7.12 26.02 -10.18
N SER A 11 6.12 25.81 -9.33
CA SER A 11 5.74 24.47 -8.86
C SER A 11 5.04 23.72 -10.00
N HIS A 12 5.82 22.97 -10.78
CA HIS A 12 5.30 21.99 -11.73
C HIS A 12 5.86 20.63 -11.38
N THR A 13 5.11 19.86 -10.58
CA THR A 13 5.35 18.44 -10.31
C THR A 13 4.83 17.57 -11.46
N THR A 14 5.22 17.90 -12.70
CA THR A 14 5.00 17.02 -13.85
C THR A 14 6.33 16.33 -14.17
N PRO A 15 6.45 15.01 -13.99
CA PRO A 15 7.69 14.31 -14.30
C PRO A 15 8.02 14.38 -15.79
N PRO A 16 9.30 14.40 -16.16
CA PRO A 16 9.71 14.36 -17.56
C PRO A 16 9.19 13.09 -18.23
N HIS A 17 8.68 13.22 -19.46
CA HIS A 17 8.31 12.08 -20.30
C HIS A 17 9.53 11.16 -20.49
N GLY A 18 9.48 9.95 -19.96
CA GLY A 18 10.51 8.94 -20.18
C GLY A 18 10.21 7.64 -19.45
N ASN A 19 10.23 6.53 -20.18
CA ASN A 19 10.34 5.20 -19.57
C ASN A 19 11.69 5.15 -18.84
N SER A 20 11.73 4.67 -17.59
CA SER A 20 12.99 4.32 -16.96
C SER A 20 13.69 3.26 -17.82
N SER A 21 14.99 3.43 -18.09
CA SER A 21 15.79 2.36 -18.69
C SER A 21 16.02 1.29 -17.63
N GLN A 22 15.12 0.30 -17.57
CA GLN A 22 14.86 -0.54 -16.41
C GLN A 22 15.87 -1.68 -16.11
N TRP A 23 17.17 -1.53 -16.38
CA TRP A 23 18.18 -2.42 -15.81
C TRP A 23 19.49 -1.64 -15.65
N GLY A 24 19.69 -1.01 -14.49
CA GLY A 24 20.91 -0.25 -14.26
C GLY A 24 22.12 -1.15 -14.00
N GLN A 25 23.30 -0.60 -14.28
CA GLN A 25 24.60 -1.28 -14.14
C GLN A 25 25.07 -1.36 -12.68
N SER A 26 24.37 -0.70 -11.75
CA SER A 26 24.83 -0.39 -10.40
C SER A 26 24.23 -1.27 -9.31
N ARG A 27 23.07 -1.90 -9.52
CA ARG A 27 22.45 -2.71 -8.48
C ARG A 27 23.05 -4.12 -8.47
N PRO A 28 23.59 -4.60 -7.34
CA PRO A 28 23.93 -6.00 -7.20
C PRO A 28 22.67 -6.85 -7.34
N VAL A 29 22.67 -7.81 -8.25
CA VAL A 29 21.69 -8.90 -8.23
C VAL A 29 21.94 -9.65 -6.93
N THR A 30 20.91 -9.91 -6.13
CA THR A 30 20.91 -10.54 -4.79
C THR A 30 21.36 -9.66 -3.61
N ILE A 31 20.39 -9.30 -2.78
CA ILE A 31 20.58 -8.98 -1.36
C ILE A 31 19.98 -10.17 -0.62
N ASP A 32 20.84 -10.98 0.02
CA ASP A 32 20.36 -11.83 1.11
C ASP A 32 19.88 -10.91 2.25
N ALA A 33 19.01 -11.39 3.15
CA ALA A 33 18.55 -10.60 4.30
C ALA A 33 19.69 -10.05 5.18
N THR A 34 20.94 -10.48 4.96
CA THR A 34 22.14 -10.05 5.65
C THR A 34 22.96 -8.96 4.94
N GLY A 35 22.54 -8.49 3.76
CA GLY A 35 23.19 -7.38 3.04
C GLY A 35 24.59 -7.70 2.50
N THR A 36 24.96 -8.98 2.35
CA THR A 36 26.31 -9.38 1.92
C THR A 36 26.33 -10.01 0.54
N LEU A 37 27.07 -9.41 -0.39
CA LEU A 37 27.39 -9.99 -1.70
C LEU A 37 28.42 -11.12 -1.65
N SER A 38 28.95 -11.42 -0.47
CA SER A 38 29.96 -12.45 -0.28
C SER A 38 29.30 -13.80 -0.05
N THR A 39 29.36 -14.68 -1.05
CA THR A 39 29.27 -16.10 -0.75
C THR A 39 30.42 -16.43 0.24
N PRO A 40 30.16 -17.18 1.34
CA PRO A 40 31.18 -17.43 2.37
C PRO A 40 32.51 -18.01 1.86
N ASP A 41 32.53 -18.53 0.63
CA ASP A 41 33.64 -19.29 0.05
C ASP A 41 34.29 -18.62 -1.18
N GLY A 42 33.79 -17.46 -1.65
CA GLY A 42 34.31 -16.77 -2.85
C GLY A 42 33.91 -17.39 -4.20
N ASP A 43 33.20 -18.52 -4.20
CA ASP A 43 32.64 -19.15 -5.40
C ASP A 43 31.24 -18.60 -5.71
N VAL A 44 30.98 -18.30 -6.99
CA VAL A 44 29.64 -17.91 -7.47
C VAL A 44 28.72 -19.13 -7.39
N LYS A 45 27.67 -19.05 -6.56
CA LYS A 45 26.63 -20.08 -6.43
C LYS A 45 25.40 -19.71 -7.27
N PRO A 46 24.63 -20.69 -7.80
CA PRO A 46 23.35 -20.40 -8.43
C PRO A 46 22.38 -19.70 -7.46
N ASN A 47 21.58 -18.75 -7.96
CA ASN A 47 20.52 -18.13 -7.16
C ASN A 47 19.44 -19.16 -6.80
N VAL A 48 19.00 -19.13 -5.54
CA VAL A 48 17.94 -20.00 -5.01
C VAL A 48 17.03 -19.19 -4.08
N GLY A 49 15.74 -19.50 -4.09
CA GLY A 49 14.76 -18.94 -3.17
C GLY A 49 13.93 -20.05 -2.52
N ALA A 50 13.38 -19.78 -1.33
CA ALA A 50 12.51 -20.69 -0.61
C ALA A 50 11.58 -19.89 0.31
N SER A 51 10.42 -20.47 0.64
CA SER A 51 9.62 -19.99 1.76
C SER A 51 10.30 -20.38 3.07
N ILE A 52 10.57 -19.39 3.91
CA ILE A 52 11.17 -19.54 5.24
C ILE A 52 10.21 -19.01 6.30
N THR A 53 10.48 -19.26 7.58
CA THR A 53 9.64 -18.73 8.65
C THR A 53 9.78 -17.21 8.78
N ASP A 54 8.78 -16.55 9.33
CA ASP A 54 8.82 -15.12 9.65
C ASP A 54 10.00 -14.75 10.55
N ILE A 55 10.28 -15.57 11.57
CA ILE A 55 11.44 -15.41 12.46
C ILE A 55 12.76 -15.43 11.69
N GLU A 56 12.91 -16.36 10.74
CA GLU A 56 14.11 -16.45 9.90
C GLU A 56 14.21 -15.29 8.90
N ALA A 57 13.08 -14.85 8.33
CA ALA A 57 13.03 -13.76 7.36
C ALA A 57 13.34 -12.40 8.00
N ILE A 58 12.75 -12.12 9.16
CA ILE A 58 12.92 -10.85 9.90
C ILE A 58 14.31 -10.79 10.55
N GLY A 59 14.79 -11.91 11.09
CA GLY A 59 16.11 -12.00 11.70
C GLY A 59 16.21 -11.43 13.11
N ALA A 60 17.45 -11.20 13.55
CA ALA A 60 17.78 -10.94 14.96
C ALA A 60 17.39 -9.54 15.47
N ASP A 61 17.26 -8.56 14.56
CA ASP A 61 16.84 -7.21 14.91
C ASP A 61 15.31 -7.13 14.94
N SER A 62 14.72 -7.80 15.92
CA SER A 62 13.27 -7.90 16.10
C SER A 62 12.87 -7.99 17.57
N GLU A 63 11.60 -7.73 17.86
CA GLU A 63 11.01 -7.95 19.18
C GLU A 63 9.58 -8.51 19.09
N PRO A 64 9.09 -9.27 20.08
CA PRO A 64 7.70 -9.71 20.09
C PRO A 64 6.73 -8.52 20.07
N LEU A 65 5.64 -8.61 19.29
CA LEU A 65 4.65 -7.53 19.19
C LEU A 65 4.12 -7.08 20.56
N ALA A 66 3.85 -8.03 21.47
CA ALA A 66 3.39 -7.73 22.83
C ALA A 66 4.40 -6.89 23.63
N ALA A 67 5.71 -7.12 23.44
CA ALA A 67 6.76 -6.33 24.09
C ALA A 67 6.81 -4.90 23.54
N TRP A 68 6.67 -4.74 22.22
CA TRP A 68 6.55 -3.42 21.59
C TRP A 68 5.31 -2.67 22.11
N GLN A 69 4.16 -3.35 22.20
CA GLN A 69 2.90 -2.77 22.71
C GLN A 69 3.05 -2.32 24.18
N GLU A 70 3.62 -3.16 25.04
CA GLU A 70 3.89 -2.82 26.46
C GLU A 70 4.81 -1.59 26.57
N ARG A 71 5.93 -1.61 25.84
CA ARG A 71 6.91 -0.51 25.82
C ARG A 71 6.30 0.82 25.37
N ASN A 72 5.36 0.79 24.43
CA ASN A 72 4.68 1.98 23.91
C ASN A 72 3.38 2.33 24.68
N ASN A 73 3.07 1.61 25.76
CA ASN A 73 1.86 1.78 26.56
C ASN A 73 0.58 1.70 25.70
N ILE A 74 0.51 0.70 24.81
CA ILE A 74 -0.66 0.45 23.98
C ILE A 74 -1.69 -0.34 24.80
N ASP A 75 -2.85 0.26 25.03
CA ASP A 75 -4.01 -0.44 25.60
C ASP A 75 -4.93 -0.89 24.46
N THR A 76 -4.80 -2.16 24.06
CA THR A 76 -5.57 -2.73 22.95
C THR A 76 -7.08 -2.76 23.23
N SER A 77 -7.52 -2.65 24.49
CA SER A 77 -8.94 -2.53 24.83
C SER A 77 -9.53 -1.16 24.45
N GLN A 78 -8.68 -0.12 24.36
CA GLN A 78 -9.10 1.24 23.99
C GLN A 78 -9.03 1.50 22.49
N GLN A 79 -8.37 0.64 21.72
CA GLN A 79 -8.33 0.75 20.26
C GLN A 79 -9.68 0.42 19.61
N VAL A 80 -10.04 1.14 18.57
CA VAL A 80 -11.12 0.77 17.65
C VAL A 80 -10.68 -0.49 16.88
N ARG A 81 -11.53 -1.52 16.90
CA ARG A 81 -11.24 -2.81 16.27
C ARG A 81 -11.57 -2.79 14.78
N LEU A 82 -10.55 -2.57 13.96
CA LEU A 82 -10.61 -2.70 12.51
C LEU A 82 -10.60 -4.18 12.11
N VAL A 83 -11.23 -4.49 10.97
CA VAL A 83 -11.32 -5.82 10.36
C VAL A 83 -10.45 -5.89 9.11
N LYS A 84 -10.64 -4.96 8.17
CA LYS A 84 -9.91 -4.88 6.90
C LYS A 84 -9.99 -3.47 6.32
N LEU A 85 -9.07 -3.14 5.41
CA LEU A 85 -9.21 -2.01 4.52
C LEU A 85 -10.20 -2.36 3.40
N ALA A 86 -11.25 -1.55 3.23
CA ALA A 86 -12.35 -1.82 2.30
C ALA A 86 -12.19 -1.07 0.98
N HIS A 87 -11.97 0.24 1.04
CA HIS A 87 -11.86 1.06 -0.17
C HIS A 87 -11.09 2.37 0.01
N MET A 88 -10.54 2.88 -1.09
CA MET A 88 -9.96 4.22 -1.17
C MET A 88 -11.01 5.24 -1.63
N ARG A 89 -10.91 6.47 -1.15
CA ARG A 89 -11.79 7.58 -1.55
C ARG A 89 -10.97 8.75 -2.09
N TYR A 90 -11.28 9.18 -3.31
CA TYR A 90 -10.62 10.30 -3.96
C TYR A 90 -11.59 11.24 -4.67
N GLN A 91 -11.19 12.50 -4.75
CA GLN A 91 -11.77 13.49 -5.66
C GLN A 91 -10.86 13.70 -6.85
N HIS A 92 -11.44 13.78 -8.05
CA HIS A 92 -10.70 14.02 -9.29
C HIS A 92 -11.32 15.17 -10.11
N PRO A 93 -10.48 16.01 -10.75
CA PRO A 93 -10.94 17.06 -11.66
C PRO A 93 -11.52 16.56 -12.98
N ASP A 94 -11.16 15.34 -13.41
CA ASP A 94 -11.65 14.73 -14.64
C ASP A 94 -12.05 13.26 -14.37
N LEU A 95 -13.31 13.06 -13.96
CA LEU A 95 -13.87 11.73 -13.73
C LEU A 95 -13.93 10.88 -15.01
N PRO A 96 -14.29 11.38 -16.20
CA PRO A 96 -14.25 10.58 -17.41
C PRO A 96 -12.88 9.96 -17.71
N THR A 97 -11.81 10.76 -17.63
CA THR A 97 -10.45 10.28 -17.88
C THR A 97 -9.99 9.31 -16.78
N MET A 98 -10.27 9.62 -15.51
CA MET A 98 -9.99 8.72 -14.39
C MET A 98 -10.75 7.39 -14.50
N THR A 99 -12.02 7.44 -14.90
CA THR A 99 -12.87 6.26 -15.09
C THR A 99 -12.32 5.34 -16.17
N LYS A 100 -11.78 5.89 -17.26
CA LYS A 100 -11.11 5.09 -18.29
C LYS A 100 -9.89 4.39 -17.70
N PHE A 101 -9.04 5.13 -16.97
CA PHE A 101 -7.86 4.59 -16.32
C PHE A 101 -8.22 3.45 -15.35
N LEU A 102 -9.14 3.66 -14.42
CA LEU A 102 -9.52 2.64 -13.42
C LEU A 102 -10.10 1.37 -14.07
N LYS A 103 -10.78 1.49 -15.23
CA LYS A 103 -11.20 0.32 -16.02
C LYS A 103 -10.03 -0.42 -16.65
N ASP A 104 -9.10 0.31 -17.25
CA ASP A 104 -7.89 -0.29 -17.83
C ASP A 104 -6.93 -0.83 -16.77
N PHE A 105 -7.01 -0.31 -15.55
CA PHE A 105 -6.33 -0.81 -14.35
C PHE A 105 -6.99 -2.08 -13.79
N GLY A 106 -8.20 -2.44 -14.24
CA GLY A 106 -8.85 -3.71 -13.91
C GLY A 106 -9.99 -3.63 -12.90
N MET A 107 -10.57 -2.46 -12.67
CA MET A 107 -11.80 -2.28 -11.90
C MET A 107 -13.02 -2.13 -12.81
N HIS A 108 -14.23 -2.33 -12.28
CA HIS A 108 -15.47 -2.06 -13.01
C HIS A 108 -16.44 -1.20 -12.19
N ILE A 109 -17.28 -0.41 -12.86
CA ILE A 109 -18.26 0.45 -12.20
C ILE A 109 -19.42 -0.40 -11.69
N VAL A 110 -19.79 -0.21 -10.42
CA VAL A 110 -20.99 -0.83 -9.82
C VAL A 110 -22.12 0.17 -9.59
N LYS A 111 -21.79 1.46 -9.43
CA LYS A 111 -22.77 2.53 -9.36
C LYS A 111 -22.14 3.82 -9.91
N HIS A 112 -22.96 4.60 -10.60
CA HIS A 112 -22.63 5.93 -11.06
C HIS A 112 -23.82 6.84 -10.72
N ASP A 113 -23.59 7.78 -9.81
CA ASP A 113 -24.57 8.77 -9.41
C ASP A 113 -24.25 10.11 -10.09
N ASN A 114 -25.02 10.40 -11.14
CA ASN A 114 -24.90 11.58 -11.98
C ASN A 114 -25.70 12.76 -11.40
N LYS A 115 -25.37 13.19 -10.18
CA LYS A 115 -25.94 14.42 -9.61
C LYS A 115 -25.35 15.65 -10.32
N ASP A 116 -26.17 16.69 -10.43
CA ASP A 116 -25.82 17.92 -11.15
C ASP A 116 -24.80 18.74 -10.36
N SER A 117 -23.57 18.81 -10.87
CA SER A 117 -22.44 19.53 -10.24
C SER A 117 -22.65 21.04 -10.11
N SER A 118 -23.69 21.59 -10.74
CA SER A 118 -24.11 22.98 -10.54
C SER A 118 -24.91 23.20 -9.24
N ALA A 119 -25.31 22.13 -8.53
CA ALA A 119 -26.12 22.21 -7.30
C ALA A 119 -25.32 22.38 -5.99
N GLY A 120 -24.01 22.63 -6.04
CA GLY A 120 -23.15 22.80 -4.84
C GLY A 120 -22.65 21.47 -4.26
N GLU A 121 -22.40 21.41 -2.95
CA GLU A 121 -21.86 20.19 -2.27
C GLU A 121 -22.77 18.95 -2.43
N ASP A 122 -24.09 19.14 -2.59
CA ASP A 122 -25.06 18.07 -2.85
C ASP A 122 -25.11 17.62 -4.32
N GLY A 123 -24.40 18.32 -5.21
CA GLY A 123 -24.38 18.13 -6.65
C GLY A 123 -23.23 17.28 -7.18
N VAL A 124 -22.40 16.70 -6.32
CA VAL A 124 -21.17 16.05 -6.79
C VAL A 124 -21.47 14.72 -7.49
N GLU A 125 -20.87 14.53 -8.67
CA GLU A 125 -20.91 13.28 -9.42
C GLU A 125 -20.04 12.23 -8.70
N ARG A 126 -20.58 11.02 -8.52
CA ARG A 126 -19.92 9.96 -7.72
C ARG A 126 -19.92 8.64 -8.48
N ILE A 127 -18.79 7.94 -8.46
CA ILE A 127 -18.61 6.64 -9.11
C ILE A 127 -17.97 5.67 -8.13
N TRP A 128 -18.56 4.48 -8.01
CA TRP A 128 -18.05 3.38 -7.20
C TRP A 128 -17.51 2.29 -8.12
N PHE A 129 -16.25 1.91 -7.90
CA PHE A 129 -15.54 0.89 -8.67
C PHE A 129 -15.24 -0.32 -7.80
N ARG A 130 -15.43 -1.50 -8.37
CA ARG A 130 -15.30 -2.78 -7.69
C ARG A 130 -14.28 -3.69 -8.37
N GLY A 131 -13.63 -4.51 -7.56
CA GLY A 131 -12.89 -5.70 -8.00
C GLY A 131 -13.79 -6.93 -8.17
N TYR A 132 -13.21 -8.11 -8.36
CA TYR A 132 -13.97 -9.37 -8.41
C TYR A 132 -14.18 -10.00 -7.03
N GLY A 133 -13.57 -9.45 -5.97
CA GLY A 133 -13.71 -9.89 -4.59
C GLY A 133 -15.07 -9.58 -3.94
N PRO A 134 -15.21 -9.88 -2.64
CA PRO A 134 -16.47 -9.73 -1.89
C PRO A 134 -16.83 -8.28 -1.56
N ASP A 135 -15.89 -7.34 -1.65
CA ASP A 135 -16.16 -5.92 -1.37
C ASP A 135 -17.16 -5.33 -2.37
N GLN A 136 -18.07 -4.47 -1.90
CA GLN A 136 -19.03 -3.77 -2.75
C GLN A 136 -18.36 -2.83 -3.74
N TYR A 137 -17.27 -2.20 -3.30
CA TYR A 137 -16.39 -1.38 -4.10
C TYR A 137 -15.05 -1.26 -3.37
N VAL A 138 -13.98 -1.08 -4.13
CA VAL A 138 -12.60 -0.93 -3.64
C VAL A 138 -12.08 0.49 -3.88
N TYR A 139 -12.78 1.26 -4.71
CA TYR A 139 -12.45 2.65 -5.03
C TYR A 139 -13.72 3.49 -5.18
N TYR A 140 -13.75 4.62 -4.49
CA TYR A 140 -14.76 5.67 -4.62
C TYR A 140 -14.12 6.90 -5.25
N ALA A 141 -14.72 7.37 -6.34
CA ALA A 141 -14.33 8.59 -7.01
C ALA A 141 -15.48 9.61 -6.96
N GLN A 142 -15.15 10.87 -6.70
CA GLN A 142 -16.09 11.97 -6.85
C GLN A 142 -15.51 13.09 -7.71
N SER A 143 -16.36 13.91 -8.31
CA SER A 143 -15.91 15.08 -9.07
C SER A 143 -15.55 16.24 -8.15
N GLY A 144 -14.72 17.14 -8.64
CA GLY A 144 -14.47 18.43 -8.01
C GLY A 144 -13.29 19.14 -8.65
N ALA A 145 -13.21 20.47 -8.52
CA ALA A 145 -12.23 21.27 -9.28
C ALA A 145 -10.76 20.90 -9.04
N GLU A 146 -10.46 20.32 -7.88
CA GLU A 146 -9.11 19.93 -7.48
C GLU A 146 -9.06 18.45 -7.09
N LYS A 147 -7.89 17.84 -7.26
CA LYS A 147 -7.60 16.51 -6.70
C LYS A 147 -7.58 16.59 -5.19
N LYS A 148 -8.25 15.66 -4.51
CA LYS A 148 -8.23 15.54 -3.04
C LYS A 148 -8.23 14.09 -2.60
N PHE A 149 -7.43 13.80 -1.57
CA PHE A 149 -7.55 12.55 -0.81
C PHE A 149 -8.70 12.67 0.18
N LEU A 150 -9.64 11.72 0.10
CA LEU A 150 -10.83 11.69 0.96
C LEU A 150 -10.79 10.52 1.97
N GLY A 151 -9.64 9.84 2.05
CA GLY A 151 -9.34 8.84 3.06
C GLY A 151 -9.37 7.39 2.57
N GLY A 152 -8.53 6.57 3.19
CA GLY A 152 -8.70 5.11 3.20
C GLY A 152 -9.84 4.75 4.15
N THR A 153 -10.61 3.72 3.82
CA THR A 153 -11.81 3.34 4.58
C THR A 153 -11.70 1.93 5.11
N TYR A 154 -11.70 1.79 6.43
CA TYR A 154 -11.60 0.52 7.12
C TYR A 154 -12.96 0.03 7.62
N GLU A 155 -13.19 -1.27 7.53
CA GLU A 155 -14.33 -1.91 8.18
C GLU A 155 -14.04 -2.13 9.66
N VAL A 156 -15.00 -1.86 10.55
CA VAL A 156 -14.91 -2.15 11.99
C VAL A 156 -15.81 -3.32 12.37
N GLU A 157 -15.51 -3.98 13.49
CA GLU A 157 -16.19 -5.23 13.89
C GLU A 157 -17.67 -5.06 14.22
N SER A 158 -18.08 -3.87 14.66
CA SER A 158 -19.44 -3.64 15.12
C SER A 158 -19.85 -2.17 15.05
N MET A 159 -21.16 -1.92 15.18
CA MET A 159 -21.67 -0.57 15.38
C MET A 159 -21.10 0.10 16.63
N ALA A 160 -20.82 -0.66 17.69
CA ALA A 160 -20.21 -0.13 18.91
C ALA A 160 -18.78 0.36 18.67
N GLU A 161 -18.01 -0.32 17.81
CA GLU A 161 -16.68 0.14 17.39
C GLU A 161 -16.77 1.40 16.51
N LEU A 162 -17.81 1.51 15.68
CA LEU A 162 -18.06 2.72 14.90
C LEU A 162 -18.42 3.92 15.80
N GLU A 163 -19.27 3.70 16.81
CA GLU A 163 -19.61 4.70 17.84
C GLU A 163 -18.42 5.03 18.76
N LYS A 164 -17.50 4.09 18.97
CA LYS A 164 -16.23 4.33 19.67
C LYS A 164 -15.35 5.26 18.85
N ALA A 165 -15.21 5.01 17.55
CA ALA A 165 -14.46 5.87 16.64
C ALA A 165 -15.04 7.29 16.55
N SER A 166 -16.37 7.46 16.57
CA SER A 166 -17.00 8.79 16.53
C SER A 166 -16.75 9.64 17.78
N LYS A 167 -16.17 9.06 18.85
CA LYS A 167 -15.80 9.79 20.08
C LYS A 167 -14.35 10.26 20.09
N ILE A 168 -13.55 9.86 19.10
CA ILE A 168 -12.19 10.36 18.92
C ILE A 168 -12.26 11.85 18.54
N GLU A 169 -11.36 12.66 19.10
CA GLU A 169 -11.33 14.10 18.85
C GLU A 169 -11.24 14.40 17.34
N GLY A 170 -12.11 15.28 16.85
CA GLY A 170 -12.18 15.66 15.43
C GLY A 170 -12.92 14.68 14.53
N ALA A 171 -13.42 13.55 15.05
CA ALA A 171 -14.26 12.62 14.29
C ALA A 171 -15.62 13.25 13.93
N SER A 172 -16.15 12.87 12.75
CA SER A 172 -17.52 13.19 12.38
C SER A 172 -18.51 12.39 13.23
N PRO A 173 -19.78 12.83 13.31
CA PRO A 173 -20.87 11.93 13.69
C PRO A 173 -20.93 10.71 12.76
N VAL A 174 -21.57 9.64 13.22
CA VAL A 174 -21.94 8.51 12.37
C VAL A 174 -22.87 9.01 11.26
N GLN A 175 -22.51 8.73 10.01
CA GLN A 175 -23.30 9.07 8.82
C GLN A 175 -23.78 7.78 8.14
N GLU A 176 -25.05 7.75 7.74
CA GLU A 176 -25.60 6.66 6.94
C GLU A 176 -25.15 6.78 5.48
N LEU A 177 -24.71 5.67 4.89
CA LEU A 177 -24.29 5.57 3.48
C LEU A 177 -25.44 5.08 2.59
N SER A 178 -26.63 5.66 2.70
CA SER A 178 -27.83 5.21 1.98
C SER A 178 -27.68 5.22 0.45
N ASP A 179 -26.83 6.09 -0.09
CA ASP A 179 -26.50 6.16 -1.51
C ASP A 179 -25.38 5.20 -1.94
N ALA A 180 -24.62 4.58 -1.03
CA ALA A 180 -23.51 3.70 -1.40
C ALA A 180 -24.01 2.28 -1.72
N PRO A 181 -23.39 1.55 -2.68
CA PRO A 181 -23.65 0.12 -2.86
C PRO A 181 -23.43 -0.65 -1.55
N GLY A 182 -24.40 -1.49 -1.18
CA GLY A 182 -24.43 -2.24 0.07
C GLY A 182 -24.70 -1.42 1.33
N GLY A 183 -24.91 -0.10 1.22
CA GLY A 183 -25.26 0.76 2.35
C GLY A 183 -24.18 0.83 3.43
N GLY A 184 -24.62 0.84 4.69
CA GLY A 184 -23.77 0.89 5.88
C GLY A 184 -23.70 2.28 6.52
N HIS A 185 -22.80 2.42 7.48
CA HIS A 185 -22.56 3.65 8.23
C HIS A 185 -21.07 3.96 8.25
N MET A 186 -20.70 5.24 8.30
CA MET A 186 -19.31 5.69 8.24
C MET A 186 -19.06 6.82 9.23
N VAL A 187 -17.84 6.84 9.78
CA VAL A 187 -17.26 7.94 10.54
C VAL A 187 -15.97 8.36 9.85
N THR A 188 -15.79 9.66 9.68
CA THR A 188 -14.59 10.26 9.12
C THR A 188 -13.77 10.90 10.23
N LEU A 189 -12.49 10.55 10.33
CA LEU A 189 -11.54 11.11 11.26
C LEU A 189 -10.41 11.82 10.52
N ARG A 190 -9.67 12.65 11.27
CA ARG A 190 -8.46 13.30 10.80
C ARG A 190 -7.33 12.96 11.75
N ASP A 191 -6.22 12.54 11.19
CA ASP A 191 -5.00 12.35 11.95
C ASP A 191 -4.35 13.71 12.31
N PRO A 192 -3.28 13.73 13.11
CA PRO A 192 -2.60 14.96 13.51
C PRO A 192 -2.11 15.88 12.39
N GLU A 193 -1.92 15.36 11.17
CA GLU A 193 -1.52 16.14 9.98
C GLU A 193 -2.72 16.48 9.07
N GLY A 194 -3.92 16.04 9.44
CA GLY A 194 -5.16 16.32 8.74
C GLY A 194 -5.49 15.32 7.63
N PHE A 195 -4.70 14.24 7.46
CA PHE A 195 -5.08 13.17 6.55
C PHE A 195 -6.37 12.52 7.02
N VAL A 196 -7.20 12.16 6.05
CA VAL A 196 -8.49 11.57 6.31
C VAL A 196 -8.35 10.06 6.47
N ILE A 197 -8.94 9.51 7.52
CA ILE A 197 -9.19 8.07 7.65
C ILE A 197 -10.68 7.89 7.91
N ASN A 198 -11.29 6.94 7.22
CA ASN A 198 -12.69 6.59 7.42
C ASN A 198 -12.77 5.21 8.06
N VAL A 199 -13.78 5.03 8.92
CA VAL A 199 -14.18 3.71 9.41
C VAL A 199 -15.64 3.49 9.11
N MET A 200 -16.03 2.24 8.83
CA MET A 200 -17.38 1.90 8.43
C MET A 200 -17.87 0.57 8.99
N TYR A 201 -19.19 0.43 9.12
CA TYR A 201 -19.84 -0.80 9.55
C TYR A 201 -21.16 -1.04 8.82
N GLY A 202 -21.54 -2.31 8.66
CA GLY A 202 -22.87 -2.70 8.19
C GLY A 202 -23.09 -2.59 6.69
N GLN A 203 -22.02 -2.50 5.89
CA GLN A 203 -22.15 -2.64 4.44
C GLN A 203 -22.37 -4.12 4.09
N GLU A 204 -23.41 -4.40 3.32
CA GLU A 204 -23.66 -5.76 2.85
C GLU A 204 -22.58 -6.20 1.85
N PRO A 205 -21.95 -7.37 2.03
CA PRO A 205 -21.00 -7.89 1.05
C PRO A 205 -21.65 -8.08 -0.31
N ALA A 206 -20.89 -7.85 -1.37
CA ALA A 206 -21.38 -8.08 -2.70
C ALA A 206 -21.34 -9.57 -3.07
N PRO A 207 -22.25 -10.06 -3.93
CA PRO A 207 -22.24 -11.45 -4.34
C PRO A 207 -20.92 -11.77 -5.06
N LEU A 208 -20.34 -12.91 -4.72
CA LEU A 208 -19.15 -13.44 -5.38
C LEU A 208 -19.53 -13.96 -6.77
N GLY A 209 -18.76 -13.54 -7.78
CA GLY A 209 -18.83 -14.08 -9.13
C GLY A 209 -17.93 -15.30 -9.31
N ASP A 210 -17.66 -15.64 -10.58
CA ASP A 210 -16.68 -16.68 -10.91
C ASP A 210 -15.26 -16.19 -10.57
N LEU A 211 -14.59 -16.91 -9.68
CA LEU A 211 -13.21 -16.62 -9.31
C LEU A 211 -12.23 -17.14 -10.38
N PRO A 212 -11.15 -16.40 -10.67
CA PRO A 212 -10.11 -16.86 -11.57
C PRO A 212 -9.46 -18.15 -11.05
N GLN A 213 -9.17 -19.08 -11.97
CA GLN A 213 -8.55 -20.35 -11.62
C GLN A 213 -7.06 -20.16 -11.31
N LYS A 214 -6.57 -20.82 -10.25
CA LYS A 214 -5.14 -20.81 -9.92
C LYS A 214 -4.32 -21.45 -11.06
N VAL A 215 -3.27 -20.77 -11.49
CA VAL A 215 -2.30 -21.32 -12.44
C VAL A 215 -1.54 -22.46 -11.79
N ILE A 216 -1.55 -23.63 -12.42
CA ILE A 216 -0.74 -24.78 -11.98
C ILE A 216 0.65 -24.64 -12.58
N LEU A 217 1.66 -24.51 -11.72
CA LEU A 217 3.06 -24.47 -12.12
C LEU A 217 3.63 -25.89 -12.22
N ASN A 218 4.62 -26.05 -13.08
CA ASN A 218 5.43 -27.27 -13.19
C ASN A 218 6.86 -26.87 -12.80
N ASP A 219 7.52 -27.62 -11.93
CA ASP A 219 8.95 -27.50 -11.66
C ASP A 219 9.73 -28.66 -12.32
N GLU A 220 11.03 -28.80 -12.03
CA GLU A 220 11.88 -29.84 -12.61
C GLU A 220 11.52 -31.27 -12.15
N THR A 221 10.89 -31.40 -10.98
CA THR A 221 10.52 -32.67 -10.34
C THR A 221 9.01 -32.97 -10.38
N ASP A 222 8.15 -31.96 -10.26
CA ASP A 222 6.69 -32.08 -10.30
C ASP A 222 6.10 -31.39 -11.53
N LYS A 223 5.44 -32.19 -12.38
CA LYS A 223 4.88 -31.74 -13.67
C LYS A 223 3.43 -32.19 -13.85
N PRO A 224 2.49 -31.74 -13.00
CA PRO A 224 1.11 -32.21 -13.00
C PRO A 224 0.34 -31.83 -14.27
N ARG A 225 0.79 -30.83 -15.03
CA ARG A 225 0.16 -30.41 -16.29
C ARG A 225 0.45 -31.37 -17.46
N VAL A 226 -0.18 -32.55 -17.47
CA VAL A 226 -0.13 -33.50 -18.60
C VAL A 226 -1.19 -33.14 -19.65
N ARG A 227 -0.75 -32.80 -20.87
CA ARG A 227 -1.62 -32.34 -21.99
C ARG A 227 -2.54 -31.16 -21.61
N LYS A 228 -2.16 -30.37 -20.61
CA LYS A 228 -2.81 -29.14 -20.17
C LYS A 228 -1.83 -27.98 -20.34
N PHE A 229 -2.26 -26.89 -20.95
CA PHE A 229 -1.41 -25.76 -21.30
C PHE A 229 -1.94 -24.49 -20.65
N ASN A 230 -1.05 -23.71 -20.05
CA ASN A 230 -1.41 -22.37 -19.57
C ASN A 230 -1.66 -21.48 -20.81
N ARG A 231 -2.81 -20.82 -20.82
CA ARG A 231 -3.26 -19.90 -21.87
C ARG A 231 -3.94 -18.74 -21.17
N PHE A 232 -3.62 -17.54 -21.61
CA PHE A 232 -4.12 -16.31 -21.01
C PHE A 232 -4.91 -15.53 -22.05
N THR A 233 -5.95 -14.84 -21.58
CA THR A 233 -6.69 -13.86 -22.38
C THR A 233 -6.11 -12.47 -22.10
N PRO A 234 -5.59 -11.75 -23.11
CA PRO A 234 -5.07 -10.40 -22.90
C PRO A 234 -6.15 -9.44 -22.38
N GLY A 235 -5.79 -8.59 -21.44
CA GLY A 235 -6.66 -7.57 -20.86
C GLY A 235 -6.06 -6.92 -19.61
N PRO A 236 -6.82 -6.03 -18.94
CA PRO A 236 -6.47 -5.53 -17.62
C PRO A 236 -6.24 -6.66 -16.61
N ALA A 237 -5.31 -6.48 -15.68
CA ALA A 237 -5.21 -7.33 -14.51
C ALA A 237 -6.40 -7.04 -13.58
N ALA A 238 -7.35 -7.96 -13.49
CA ALA A 238 -8.55 -7.74 -12.69
C ALA A 238 -8.19 -7.58 -11.21
N VAL A 239 -8.67 -6.49 -10.60
CA VAL A 239 -8.47 -6.22 -9.18
C VAL A 239 -9.35 -7.14 -8.33
N HIS A 240 -8.78 -7.74 -7.29
CA HIS A 240 -9.48 -8.54 -6.28
C HIS A 240 -10.05 -7.63 -5.18
N LYS A 241 -9.15 -7.05 -4.38
CA LYS A 241 -9.43 -6.18 -3.23
C LYS A 241 -8.42 -5.03 -3.16
N LEU A 242 -8.69 -4.05 -2.31
CA LEU A 242 -7.69 -3.09 -1.84
C LEU A 242 -6.85 -3.77 -0.73
N GLY A 243 -5.53 -3.74 -0.86
CA GLY A 243 -4.61 -4.31 0.13
C GLY A 243 -4.15 -3.29 1.15
N HIS A 244 -3.49 -2.24 0.65
CA HIS A 244 -2.91 -1.19 1.49
C HIS A 244 -2.95 0.20 0.84
N TYR A 245 -2.69 1.21 1.66
CA TYR A 245 -2.24 2.52 1.20
C TYR A 245 -1.16 3.05 2.14
N GLY A 246 -0.47 4.10 1.74
CA GLY A 246 0.39 4.79 2.68
C GLY A 246 0.68 6.24 2.40
N LEU A 247 1.36 6.82 3.38
CA LEU A 247 1.48 8.26 3.55
C LEU A 247 2.94 8.68 3.69
N CYS A 248 3.28 9.78 3.06
CA CYS A 248 4.44 10.59 3.40
C CYS A 248 4.00 11.59 4.47
N VAL A 249 4.69 11.62 5.62
CA VAL A 249 4.30 12.41 6.80
C VAL A 249 5.44 13.28 7.32
N LEU A 250 5.10 14.40 7.95
CA LEU A 250 6.08 15.34 8.50
C LEU A 250 6.60 14.90 9.88
N ASP A 251 5.71 14.46 10.77
CA ASP A 251 5.98 14.05 12.15
C ASP A 251 5.65 12.56 12.34
N PHE A 252 6.61 11.73 11.93
CA PHE A 252 6.47 10.27 11.93
C PHE A 252 6.10 9.69 13.30
N ASP A 253 6.79 10.10 14.37
CA ASP A 253 6.57 9.54 15.71
C ASP A 253 5.15 9.85 16.20
N LYS A 254 4.69 11.08 15.98
CA LYS A 254 3.33 11.51 16.35
C LYS A 254 2.25 10.77 15.56
N GLN A 255 2.50 10.50 14.27
CA GLN A 255 1.59 9.74 13.42
C GLN A 255 1.52 8.28 13.87
N VAL A 256 2.67 7.62 14.06
CA VAL A 256 2.72 6.23 14.57
C VAL A 256 1.97 6.11 15.90
N GLU A 257 2.21 7.02 16.84
CA GLU A 257 1.50 7.05 18.11
C GLU A 257 -0.01 7.18 17.91
N TRP A 258 -0.46 8.13 17.08
CA TRP A 258 -1.89 8.35 16.88
C TRP A 258 -2.58 7.13 16.26
N TYR A 259 -2.03 6.56 15.18
CA TYR A 259 -2.66 5.41 14.50
C TYR A 259 -2.68 4.17 15.40
N THR A 260 -1.58 3.88 16.09
CA THR A 260 -1.47 2.66 16.92
C THR A 260 -2.15 2.79 18.29
N ARG A 261 -2.43 3.99 18.79
CA ARG A 261 -3.26 4.16 20.00
C ARG A 261 -4.76 4.10 19.71
N HIS A 262 -5.19 4.60 18.56
CA HIS A 262 -6.62 4.69 18.23
C HIS A 262 -7.17 3.46 17.54
N PHE A 263 -6.35 2.73 16.79
CA PHE A 263 -6.75 1.57 16.02
C PHE A 263 -5.83 0.40 16.33
N ASN A 264 -6.31 -0.82 16.13
CA ASN A 264 -5.53 -2.05 16.24
C ASN A 264 -4.54 -2.22 15.06
N PHE A 265 -3.90 -1.15 14.60
CA PHE A 265 -2.72 -1.26 13.77
C PHE A 265 -1.55 -1.75 14.62
N ALA A 266 -0.89 -2.80 14.14
CA ALA A 266 0.31 -3.36 14.74
C ALA A 266 1.45 -3.26 13.72
N PRO A 267 2.62 -2.72 14.11
CA PRO A 267 3.79 -2.73 13.24
C PRO A 267 4.18 -4.17 12.90
N THR A 268 4.42 -4.43 11.63
CA THR A 268 5.12 -5.62 11.15
C THR A 268 6.60 -5.30 11.01
N ASP A 269 6.93 -4.14 10.42
CA ASP A 269 8.30 -3.66 10.28
C ASP A 269 8.42 -2.18 10.56
N PHE A 270 9.55 -1.80 11.15
CA PHE A 270 10.08 -0.45 11.10
C PHE A 270 11.31 -0.40 10.21
N LEU A 271 11.41 0.66 9.41
CA LEU A 271 12.66 1.03 8.77
C LEU A 271 13.31 2.18 9.52
N TYR A 272 14.62 2.13 9.70
CA TYR A 272 15.37 3.12 10.46
C TYR A 272 16.58 3.68 9.70
N VAL A 273 17.00 4.89 10.08
CA VAL A 273 18.29 5.45 9.71
C VAL A 273 19.22 5.49 10.93
N PRO A 274 20.51 5.14 10.77
CA PRO A 274 21.49 5.30 11.85
C PRO A 274 21.66 6.78 12.20
N LEU A 275 21.73 7.09 13.49
CA LEU A 275 21.99 8.44 13.97
C LEU A 275 23.50 8.67 14.13
N PRO A 276 23.97 9.94 14.00
CA PRO A 276 25.35 10.27 14.27
C PRO A 276 25.76 9.99 15.72
N ASN A 277 27.02 9.66 15.95
CA ASN A 277 27.57 9.52 17.31
C ASN A 277 27.43 10.83 18.07
N ALA A 278 27.59 10.78 19.40
CA ALA A 278 27.63 11.96 20.26
C ALA A 278 28.63 13.05 19.79
N ASP A 279 29.68 12.67 19.05
CA ASP A 279 30.69 13.58 18.50
C ASP A 279 30.33 14.16 17.10
N GLY A 280 29.12 13.86 16.58
CA GLY A 280 28.61 14.33 15.29
C GLY A 280 29.30 13.73 14.06
N LYS A 281 30.08 12.65 14.22
CA LYS A 281 30.80 11.97 13.13
C LYS A 281 30.55 10.46 13.16
N GLY A 282 30.23 9.89 12.00
CA GLY A 282 29.92 8.46 11.86
C GLY A 282 28.67 8.06 12.66
N THR A 283 28.34 6.77 12.64
CA THR A 283 27.31 6.15 13.48
C THR A 283 27.95 5.09 14.39
N ASP A 284 27.38 4.90 15.58
CA ASP A 284 27.87 3.96 16.58
C ASP A 284 27.21 2.59 16.39
N GLY A 285 26.31 2.51 15.39
CA GLY A 285 25.48 1.36 15.09
C GLY A 285 24.41 1.09 16.15
N LYS A 286 24.26 1.95 17.17
CA LYS A 286 23.36 1.74 18.30
C LYS A 286 22.22 2.73 18.33
N GLN A 287 22.49 3.99 18.01
CA GLN A 287 21.44 5.00 17.90
C GLN A 287 20.81 4.94 16.51
N LYS A 288 19.49 4.79 16.48
CA LYS A 288 18.68 4.75 15.27
C LYS A 288 17.45 5.62 15.43
N LYS A 289 16.96 6.15 14.32
CA LYS A 289 15.66 6.81 14.23
C LYS A 289 14.80 6.06 13.24
N ASP A 290 13.63 5.62 13.68
CA ASP A 290 12.64 5.02 12.81
C ASP A 290 12.10 6.10 11.86
N VAL A 291 11.97 5.75 10.58
CA VAL A 291 11.60 6.67 9.49
C VAL A 291 10.47 6.12 8.63
N ALA A 292 10.16 4.83 8.73
CA ALA A 292 9.02 4.21 8.08
C ALA A 292 8.45 3.07 8.93
N VAL A 293 7.16 2.80 8.78
CA VAL A 293 6.48 1.66 9.39
C VAL A 293 5.57 1.00 8.37
N PHE A 294 5.55 -0.33 8.37
CA PHE A 294 4.55 -1.16 7.70
C PHE A 294 3.69 -1.81 8.78
N ALA A 295 2.38 -1.64 8.73
CA ALA A 295 1.47 -2.07 9.79
C ALA A 295 0.32 -2.93 9.24
N HIS A 296 0.09 -4.07 9.89
CA HIS A 296 -1.08 -4.91 9.70
C HIS A 296 -2.20 -4.51 10.68
N ILE A 297 -3.39 -5.08 10.50
CA ILE A 297 -4.47 -5.00 11.48
C ILE A 297 -4.37 -6.20 12.41
N ASP A 298 -4.15 -5.98 13.70
CA ASP A 298 -4.06 -7.07 14.68
C ASP A 298 -5.44 -7.70 14.92
N ARG A 299 -5.61 -8.91 14.38
CA ARG A 299 -6.80 -9.76 14.51
C ARG A 299 -6.56 -10.97 15.43
N GLY A 300 -5.51 -10.92 16.26
CA GLY A 300 -5.14 -12.03 17.12
C GLY A 300 -4.55 -13.19 16.32
N ASP A 301 -5.16 -14.37 16.41
CA ASP A 301 -4.69 -15.56 15.70
C ASP A 301 -5.05 -15.57 14.21
N ASP A 302 -6.03 -14.78 13.79
CA ASP A 302 -6.48 -14.72 12.39
C ASP A 302 -5.37 -14.14 11.49
N PRO A 303 -4.93 -14.88 10.45
CA PRO A 303 -3.93 -14.37 9.52
C PRO A 303 -4.46 -13.18 8.71
N VAL A 304 -3.65 -12.13 8.60
CA VAL A 304 -3.94 -10.91 7.85
C VAL A 304 -2.79 -10.56 6.91
N ASP A 305 -3.05 -9.72 5.92
CA ASP A 305 -1.99 -9.18 5.06
C ASP A 305 -0.87 -8.55 5.90
N HIS A 306 0.38 -8.81 5.51
CA HIS A 306 1.59 -8.26 6.13
C HIS A 306 1.49 -6.77 6.49
N HIS A 307 0.85 -5.99 5.63
CA HIS A 307 0.47 -4.63 5.95
C HIS A 307 -0.78 -4.24 5.18
N THR A 308 -1.57 -3.36 5.78
CA THR A 308 -2.67 -2.65 5.12
C THR A 308 -2.47 -1.13 5.15
N PHE A 309 -1.47 -0.70 5.92
CA PHE A 309 -1.10 0.69 6.06
C PHE A 309 0.41 0.81 6.17
N PHE A 310 0.99 1.79 5.48
CA PHE A 310 2.37 2.18 5.72
C PHE A 310 2.48 3.71 5.81
N MET A 311 3.53 4.18 6.45
CA MET A 311 3.92 5.58 6.36
C MET A 311 5.43 5.74 6.42
N SER A 312 5.92 6.82 5.84
CA SER A 312 7.33 7.23 5.89
C SER A 312 7.46 8.72 6.17
N THR A 313 8.48 9.11 6.93
CA THR A 313 8.82 10.52 7.12
C THR A 313 9.26 11.15 5.79
N ASN A 314 8.83 12.38 5.53
CA ASN A 314 9.11 13.09 4.30
C ASN A 314 9.08 14.61 4.54
N PRO A 315 9.82 15.43 3.76
CA PRO A 315 9.70 16.89 3.80
C PRO A 315 8.29 17.44 3.47
N THR A 316 7.41 16.65 2.88
CA THR A 316 6.04 17.02 2.51
C THR A 316 5.03 15.97 2.98
N ALA A 317 3.84 16.43 3.37
CA ALA A 317 2.71 15.56 3.69
C ALA A 317 1.87 15.26 2.45
N HIS A 318 1.84 14.00 2.01
CA HIS A 318 0.98 13.57 0.91
C HIS A 318 0.69 12.05 0.96
N VAL A 319 -0.30 11.59 0.18
CA VAL A 319 -0.50 10.14 -0.01
C VAL A 319 0.58 9.62 -0.93
N HIS A 320 1.32 8.62 -0.49
CA HIS A 320 2.33 7.98 -1.31
C HIS A 320 1.65 7.12 -2.39
N HIS A 321 0.97 6.03 -2.02
CA HIS A 321 0.26 5.18 -2.98
C HIS A 321 -0.92 4.45 -2.34
N CYS A 322 -1.75 3.83 -3.18
CA CYS A 322 -2.71 2.79 -2.81
C CYS A 322 -2.53 1.56 -3.69
N SER A 323 -2.78 0.37 -3.14
CA SER A 323 -2.34 -0.89 -3.72
C SER A 323 -3.44 -1.93 -3.75
N PHE A 324 -3.60 -2.58 -4.90
CA PHE A 324 -4.71 -3.46 -5.21
C PHE A 324 -4.22 -4.85 -5.56
N GLU A 325 -4.78 -5.85 -4.89
CA GLU A 325 -4.39 -7.24 -5.09
C GLU A 325 -4.91 -7.74 -6.44
N VAL A 326 -4.08 -8.45 -7.20
CA VAL A 326 -4.44 -9.17 -8.42
C VAL A 326 -4.15 -10.66 -8.26
N HIS A 327 -4.72 -11.48 -9.14
CA HIS A 327 -4.80 -12.94 -8.95
C HIS A 327 -3.45 -13.65 -8.84
N ASP A 328 -2.52 -13.36 -9.75
CA ASP A 328 -1.20 -13.98 -9.78
C ASP A 328 -0.19 -13.16 -10.59
N TYR A 329 1.07 -13.58 -10.54
CA TYR A 329 2.17 -12.94 -11.26
C TYR A 329 1.97 -12.88 -12.77
N ASP A 330 1.48 -13.97 -13.39
CA ASP A 330 1.23 -14.00 -14.83
C ASP A 330 0.19 -12.93 -15.23
N THR A 331 -0.88 -12.81 -14.43
CA THR A 331 -1.94 -11.81 -14.62
C THR A 331 -1.40 -10.39 -14.42
N GLN A 332 -0.59 -10.15 -13.40
CA GLN A 332 0.04 -8.85 -13.15
C GLN A 332 0.97 -8.47 -14.31
N GLN A 333 1.79 -9.39 -14.80
CA GLN A 333 2.68 -9.14 -15.94
C GLN A 333 1.92 -8.80 -17.23
N LEU A 334 0.80 -9.47 -17.48
CA LEU A 334 -0.06 -9.13 -18.62
C LEU A 334 -0.77 -7.79 -18.42
N GLY A 335 -1.18 -7.46 -17.20
CA GLY A 335 -1.72 -6.15 -16.82
C GLY A 335 -0.72 -5.02 -17.07
N HIS A 336 0.54 -5.20 -16.68
CA HIS A 336 1.62 -4.24 -16.95
C HIS A 336 1.75 -3.95 -18.45
N GLN A 337 1.80 -5.01 -19.28
CA GLN A 337 1.86 -4.86 -20.75
C GLN A 337 0.62 -4.19 -21.32
N TRP A 338 -0.56 -4.49 -20.77
CA TRP A 338 -1.81 -3.85 -21.14
C TRP A 338 -1.77 -2.35 -20.87
N LEU A 339 -1.40 -1.93 -19.65
CA LEU A 339 -1.31 -0.52 -19.27
C LEU A 339 -0.28 0.24 -20.11
N GLY A 340 0.90 -0.36 -20.34
CA GLY A 340 1.91 0.21 -21.23
C GLY A 340 1.41 0.39 -22.66
N LYS A 341 0.63 -0.58 -23.19
CA LYS A 341 0.01 -0.46 -24.52
C LYS A 341 -1.07 0.62 -24.59
N GLN A 342 -1.78 0.89 -23.49
CA GLN A 342 -2.73 2.01 -23.40
C GLN A 342 -2.02 3.37 -23.29
N GLY A 343 -0.70 3.39 -23.11
CA GLY A 343 0.10 4.61 -23.01
C GLY A 343 0.11 5.24 -21.62
N TYR A 344 -0.19 4.46 -20.57
CA TYR A 344 -0.02 4.90 -19.19
C TYR A 344 1.46 4.93 -18.79
N THR A 345 1.78 5.65 -17.73
CA THR A 345 3.16 5.83 -17.27
C THR A 345 3.44 4.95 -16.06
N SER A 346 4.37 4.00 -16.22
CA SER A 346 4.88 3.20 -15.11
C SER A 346 5.76 4.06 -14.19
N VAL A 347 5.63 3.84 -12.89
CA VAL A 347 6.43 4.47 -11.83
C VAL A 347 7.64 3.59 -11.55
N TRP A 348 7.39 2.34 -11.14
CA TRP A 348 8.40 1.37 -10.76
C TRP A 348 7.81 -0.05 -10.83
N GLY A 349 8.59 -1.01 -11.29
CA GLY A 349 8.15 -2.40 -11.44
C GLY A 349 8.19 -2.89 -12.89
N ILE A 350 7.95 -4.19 -13.10
CA ILE A 350 7.54 -5.18 -12.09
C ILE A 350 8.73 -5.62 -11.23
N GLY A 351 8.53 -5.76 -9.92
CA GLY A 351 9.54 -6.28 -9.00
C GLY A 351 8.94 -7.09 -7.86
N ARG A 352 9.78 -7.51 -6.92
CA ARG A 352 9.37 -8.15 -5.66
C ARG A 352 9.93 -7.39 -4.46
N HIS A 353 9.07 -7.02 -3.53
CA HIS A 353 9.46 -6.40 -2.28
C HIS A 353 10.18 -7.38 -1.36
N ILE A 354 11.08 -6.84 -0.53
CA ILE A 354 11.66 -7.58 0.59
C ILE A 354 10.60 -7.71 1.70
N LEU A 355 9.94 -6.60 2.06
CA LEU A 355 8.92 -6.57 3.11
C LEU A 355 7.58 -7.08 2.54
N GLY A 356 6.97 -8.04 3.23
CA GLY A 356 5.72 -8.68 2.82
C GLY A 356 5.77 -9.48 1.52
N SER A 357 6.95 -9.65 0.92
CA SER A 357 7.22 -10.45 -0.29
C SER A 357 6.37 -10.12 -1.53
N GLN A 358 5.59 -9.04 -1.51
CA GLN A 358 4.65 -8.69 -2.57
C GLN A 358 5.38 -8.48 -3.91
N ILE A 359 4.81 -9.01 -4.99
CA ILE A 359 5.20 -8.61 -6.34
C ILE A 359 4.50 -7.30 -6.65
N PHE A 360 5.24 -6.23 -6.94
CA PHE A 360 4.69 -4.89 -7.16
C PHE A 360 4.73 -4.45 -8.63
N ASP A 361 3.77 -3.62 -9.02
CA ASP A 361 3.76 -2.87 -10.29
C ASP A 361 3.06 -1.51 -10.10
N TYR A 362 3.86 -0.45 -10.02
CA TYR A 362 3.40 0.92 -9.74
C TYR A 362 3.16 1.73 -11.02
N TRP A 363 2.06 2.48 -11.03
CA TRP A 363 1.64 3.34 -12.12
C TRP A 363 1.21 4.71 -11.61
N TRP A 364 1.34 5.73 -12.47
CA TRP A 364 0.67 7.01 -12.25
C TRP A 364 -0.77 6.92 -12.74
N ASP A 365 -1.71 7.28 -11.87
CA ASP A 365 -3.07 7.58 -12.32
C ASP A 365 -3.11 8.90 -13.11
N THR A 366 -4.27 9.22 -13.67
CA THR A 366 -4.44 10.39 -14.54
C THR A 366 -4.40 11.73 -13.81
N THR A 367 -4.27 11.73 -12.48
CA THR A 367 -4.18 12.94 -11.64
C THR A 367 -2.89 12.95 -10.79
N GLY A 368 -1.95 12.05 -11.10
CA GLY A 368 -0.64 11.95 -10.44
C GLY A 368 -0.69 11.36 -9.04
N ASN A 369 -1.65 10.49 -8.71
CA ASN A 369 -1.50 9.57 -7.57
C ASN A 369 -0.75 8.32 -8.05
N MET A 370 0.13 7.78 -7.21
CA MET A 370 0.66 6.45 -7.44
C MET A 370 -0.38 5.40 -7.06
N ILE A 371 -0.56 4.41 -7.92
CA ILE A 371 -1.40 3.25 -7.70
C ILE A 371 -0.61 1.99 -8.05
N GLU A 372 -0.83 0.93 -7.30
CA GLU A 372 -0.06 -0.29 -7.37
C GLU A 372 -0.96 -1.50 -7.64
N HIS A 373 -0.52 -2.39 -8.54
CA HIS A 373 -0.95 -3.79 -8.52
C HIS A 373 0.02 -4.59 -7.67
N TYR A 374 -0.51 -5.43 -6.79
CA TYR A 374 0.31 -6.41 -6.09
C TYR A 374 -0.25 -7.83 -6.16
N ALA A 375 0.61 -8.82 -6.01
CA ALA A 375 0.25 -10.22 -5.82
C ALA A 375 1.25 -10.91 -4.88
N ASP A 376 0.90 -12.09 -4.37
CA ASP A 376 1.82 -12.97 -3.63
C ASP A 376 2.40 -12.32 -2.36
N GLY A 377 1.53 -11.72 -1.54
CA GLY A 377 1.90 -11.11 -0.27
C GLY A 377 1.85 -12.08 0.91
N ASP A 378 2.75 -11.87 1.87
CA ASP A 378 2.82 -12.66 3.11
C ASP A 378 1.62 -12.38 4.04
N LEU A 379 1.28 -13.38 4.86
CA LEU A 379 0.29 -13.27 5.92
C LEU A 379 0.97 -13.32 7.29
N VAL A 380 0.54 -12.47 8.21
CA VAL A 380 1.07 -12.32 9.56
C VAL A 380 -0.05 -12.38 10.59
N ASN A 381 0.30 -12.56 11.87
CA ASN A 381 -0.66 -12.51 12.97
C ASN A 381 0.04 -12.00 14.25
N LYS A 382 -0.63 -12.11 15.41
CA LYS A 382 -0.09 -11.63 16.70
C LYS A 382 1.26 -12.25 17.13
N ASP A 383 1.62 -13.41 16.57
CA ASP A 383 2.84 -14.14 16.93
C ASP A 383 4.03 -13.73 16.04
N THR A 384 3.78 -13.00 14.95
CA THR A 384 4.82 -12.40 14.11
C THR A 384 5.51 -11.26 14.88
N PRO A 385 6.85 -11.27 14.99
CA PRO A 385 7.59 -10.22 15.69
C PRO A 385 7.62 -8.92 14.87
N VAL A 386 7.87 -7.81 15.54
CA VAL A 386 8.15 -6.52 14.90
C VAL A 386 9.59 -6.55 14.39
N GLY A 387 9.78 -6.42 13.08
CA GLY A 387 11.08 -6.34 12.42
C GLY A 387 11.67 -4.92 12.40
N TYR A 388 13.00 -4.84 12.37
CA TYR A 388 13.73 -3.59 12.19
C TYR A 388 14.75 -3.70 11.07
N GLY A 389 14.49 -2.99 9.97
CA GLY A 389 15.39 -2.92 8.82
C GLY A 389 16.04 -1.54 8.64
N MET A 390 17.22 -1.49 8.04
CA MET A 390 17.80 -0.20 7.65
C MET A 390 17.09 0.34 6.40
N ALA A 391 16.72 1.63 6.40
CA ALA A 391 16.15 2.30 5.24
C ALA A 391 17.19 2.49 4.12
N GLY A 392 16.79 2.19 2.88
CA GLY A 392 17.56 2.48 1.66
C GLY A 392 16.94 1.82 0.43
N ASP A 393 17.28 2.30 -0.77
CA ASP A 393 16.73 1.77 -2.04
C ASP A 393 16.98 0.26 -2.21
N GLU A 394 18.07 -0.22 -1.62
CA GLU A 394 18.47 -1.62 -1.56
C GLU A 394 17.52 -2.47 -0.71
N SER A 395 16.92 -1.92 0.35
CA SER A 395 16.01 -2.66 1.25
C SER A 395 14.56 -2.72 0.76
N LEU A 396 14.23 -2.11 -0.38
CA LEU A 396 12.86 -2.09 -0.90
C LEU A 396 12.53 -3.29 -1.79
N ALA A 397 13.49 -3.91 -2.48
CA ALA A 397 13.20 -4.96 -3.46
C ALA A 397 14.28 -6.06 -3.54
N VAL A 398 13.82 -7.30 -3.64
CA VAL A 398 14.65 -8.49 -3.91
C VAL A 398 15.13 -8.46 -5.36
N TRP A 399 14.22 -8.13 -6.29
CA TRP A 399 14.49 -7.98 -7.71
C TRP A 399 13.49 -7.02 -8.35
N GLY A 400 13.87 -6.44 -9.48
CA GLY A 400 13.06 -5.47 -10.22
C GLY A 400 13.96 -4.40 -10.85
N PRO A 401 13.37 -3.41 -11.54
CA PRO A 401 14.10 -2.24 -12.01
C PRO A 401 14.74 -1.45 -10.85
N GLU A 402 15.71 -0.61 -11.17
CA GLU A 402 16.25 0.35 -10.19
C GLU A 402 15.12 1.25 -9.66
N VAL A 403 15.11 1.47 -8.35
CA VAL A 403 14.13 2.34 -7.69
C VAL A 403 14.41 3.77 -8.16
N PRO A 404 13.41 4.51 -8.66
CA PRO A 404 13.59 5.93 -8.92
C PRO A 404 13.96 6.65 -7.61
N THR A 405 14.97 7.52 -7.63
CA THR A 405 15.44 8.24 -6.43
C THR A 405 14.37 9.15 -5.79
N TRP A 406 13.31 9.45 -6.54
CA TRP A 406 12.16 10.24 -6.10
C TRP A 406 10.97 9.38 -5.63
N PHE A 407 11.08 8.05 -5.65
CA PHE A 407 9.95 7.15 -5.36
C PHE A 407 9.35 7.38 -3.97
N LEU A 408 10.20 7.58 -2.95
CA LEU A 408 9.78 7.86 -1.57
C LEU A 408 9.64 9.37 -1.27
N GLN A 409 9.78 10.25 -2.28
CA GLN A 409 9.81 11.72 -2.11
C GLN A 409 8.45 12.38 -2.26
#